data_AF-A0A2V7TNP7-F1
#
_entry.id   AF-A0A2V7TNP7-F1
#
_cell.length_a   1.000
_cell.length_b   1.000
_cell.length_c   1.000
_cell.angle_alpha   90.00
_cell.angle_beta   90.00
_cell.angle_gamma   90.00
#
_symmetry.space_group_name_H-M   'P 1'
#
loop_
_entity.id
_entity.type
_entity.pdbx_description
1 polymer ?
#
loop_
_entity_poly.entity_id
_entity_poly.type
_entity_poly.pdbx_seq_one_letter_code
_entity_poly.pdbx_strand_id
1 'polypeptide(L)'
;MRLCFGEFTLDRATRQLLHAGAERHLEPKAFELLDLLVGRRPDAVAKSEIRDRLWPRTFVSESNLTDLVAQVRHTLGDSPRRPRFIRTVHGFGYAFSAEAWEERATAPGRRHLSARVIWDQRTIALGAGENVIGRDEDVAVRIDAP
;
A
#
# COMPACT_ATOMS: atom_id res chain seq x y z
N MET A 1 -1.83 11.49 -3.50
CA MET A 1 -1.81 10.98 -2.10
C MET A 1 -1.53 9.50 -2.17
N ARG A 2 -0.53 9.02 -1.43
CA ARG A 2 -0.10 7.62 -1.44
C ARG A 2 -0.47 6.97 -0.13
N LEU A 3 -1.04 5.77 -0.21
CA LEU A 3 -1.53 5.01 0.93
C LEU A 3 -0.80 3.67 0.96
N CYS A 4 -0.09 3.40 2.05
CA CYS A 4 0.71 2.19 2.21
C CYS A 4 0.00 1.20 3.12
N PHE A 5 0.07 -0.09 2.77
CA PHE A 5 -0.42 -1.20 3.59
C PHE A 5 0.37 -2.47 3.27
N GLY A 6 0.90 -3.14 4.29
CA GLY A 6 1.84 -4.24 4.05
C GLY A 6 3.00 -3.81 3.16
N GLU A 7 3.22 -4.51 2.04
CA GLU A 7 4.23 -4.18 1.03
C GLU A 7 3.66 -3.42 -0.18
N PHE A 8 2.41 -2.98 -0.09
CA PHE A 8 1.71 -2.31 -1.17
C PHE A 8 1.63 -0.81 -0.95
N THR A 9 1.70 -0.06 -2.05
CA THR A 9 1.43 1.37 -2.10
C THR A 9 0.34 1.63 -3.13
N LEU A 10 -0.78 2.20 -2.69
CA LEU A 10 -1.86 2.69 -3.54
C LEU A 10 -1.63 4.18 -3.82
N ASP A 11 -1.25 4.51 -5.05
CA ASP A 11 -1.09 5.89 -5.50
C ASP A 11 -2.39 6.38 -6.16
N ARG A 12 -3.13 7.23 -5.45
CA ARG A 12 -4.39 7.81 -5.94
C ARG A 12 -4.21 8.79 -7.08
N ALA A 13 -3.03 9.42 -7.18
CA ALA A 13 -2.79 10.45 -8.20
C ALA A 13 -2.49 9.80 -9.56
N THR A 14 -1.66 8.76 -9.56
CA THR A 14 -1.33 8.01 -10.79
C THR A 14 -2.29 6.85 -11.07
N ARG A 15 -3.19 6.53 -10.12
CA ARG A 15 -4.09 5.38 -10.15
C ARG A 15 -3.36 4.05 -10.30
N GLN A 16 -2.27 3.89 -9.55
CA GLN A 16 -1.42 2.70 -9.58
C GLN A 16 -1.40 1.99 -8.23
N LEU A 17 -1.30 0.65 -8.30
CA LEU A 17 -0.92 -0.17 -7.18
C LEU A 17 0.53 -0.61 -7.38
N LEU A 18 1.37 -0.37 -6.38
CA LEU A 18 2.75 -0.84 -6.36
C LEU A 18 2.86 -1.95 -5.32
N HIS A 19 3.64 -2.99 -5.62
CA HIS A 19 4.08 -4.02 -4.67
C HIS A 19 5.60 -4.01 -4.61
N ALA A 20 6.17 -3.70 -3.43
CA ALA A 20 7.61 -3.53 -3.26
C ALA A 20 8.24 -2.57 -4.30
N GLY A 21 7.52 -1.51 -4.68
CA GLY A 21 7.96 -0.50 -5.66
C GLY A 21 7.74 -0.86 -7.14
N ALA A 22 7.31 -2.09 -7.47
CA ALA A 22 6.96 -2.50 -8.82
C ALA A 22 5.46 -2.38 -9.08
N GLU A 23 5.07 -1.87 -10.25
CA GLU A 23 3.65 -1.75 -10.61
C GLU A 23 2.97 -3.12 -10.70
N ARG A 24 1.81 -3.21 -10.06
CA ARG A 24 0.86 -4.32 -10.17
C ARG A 24 -0.38 -3.80 -10.86
N HIS A 25 -0.64 -4.35 -12.03
CA HIS A 25 -1.81 -3.97 -12.80
C HIS A 25 -3.09 -4.30 -12.03
N LEU A 26 -3.95 -3.30 -11.89
CA LEU A 26 -5.34 -3.44 -11.50
C LEU A 26 -6.19 -2.82 -12.58
N GLU A 27 -7.28 -3.51 -12.93
CA GLU A 27 -8.29 -2.89 -13.77
C GLU A 27 -8.86 -1.64 -13.12
N PRO A 28 -9.33 -0.64 -13.90
CA PRO A 28 -9.81 0.62 -13.36
C PRO A 28 -10.86 0.48 -12.25
N LYS A 29 -11.80 -0.47 -12.40
CA LYS A 29 -12.81 -0.75 -11.37
C LYS A 29 -12.26 -1.47 -10.15
N ALA A 30 -11.28 -2.35 -10.34
CA ALA A 30 -10.63 -3.06 -9.25
C ALA A 30 -9.83 -2.08 -8.38
N PHE A 31 -9.17 -1.11 -9.02
CA PHE A 31 -8.56 0.02 -8.35
C PHE A 31 -9.58 0.85 -7.54
N GLU A 32 -10.71 1.22 -8.15
CA GLU A 32 -11.77 2.00 -7.46
C GLU A 32 -12.36 1.24 -6.27
N LEU A 33 -12.56 -0.07 -6.40
CA LEU A 33 -13.00 -0.92 -5.30
C LEU A 33 -11.99 -0.89 -4.15
N LEU A 34 -10.71 -1.12 -4.45
CA LEU A 34 -9.65 -1.12 -3.45
C LEU A 34 -9.55 0.24 -2.76
N ASP A 35 -9.60 1.34 -3.53
CA ASP A 35 -9.53 2.69 -3.00
C ASP A 35 -10.70 3.03 -2.08
N LEU A 36 -11.91 2.63 -2.46
CA LEU A 36 -13.12 2.77 -1.65
C LEU A 36 -12.97 2.03 -0.31
N LEU A 37 -12.58 0.76 -0.36
CA LEU A 37 -12.47 -0.07 0.84
C LEU A 37 -11.36 0.43 1.78
N VAL A 38 -10.19 0.79 1.23
CA VAL A 38 -9.08 1.36 2.01
C VAL A 38 -9.49 2.70 2.62
N GLY A 39 -10.23 3.54 1.89
CA GLY A 39 -10.70 4.83 2.38
C GLY A 39 -11.75 4.73 3.50
N ARG A 40 -12.50 3.63 3.56
CA ARG A 40 -13.50 3.34 4.59
C ARG A 40 -12.99 2.46 5.74
N ARG A 41 -11.73 2.04 5.70
CA ARG A 41 -11.17 1.14 6.72
C ARG A 41 -11.33 1.71 8.13
N PRO A 42 -11.59 0.87 9.16
CA PRO A 42 -11.81 -0.58 9.08
C PRO A 42 -13.29 -0.96 8.81
N ASP A 43 -14.16 0.00 8.54
CA ASP A 43 -15.59 -0.20 8.43
C ASP A 43 -15.96 -1.04 7.20
N ALA A 44 -17.04 -1.81 7.35
CA ALA A 44 -17.61 -2.56 6.25
C ALA A 44 -18.44 -1.63 5.35
N VAL A 45 -18.33 -1.84 4.04
CA VAL A 45 -19.12 -1.15 3.03
C VAL A 45 -20.15 -2.12 2.46
N ALA A 46 -21.42 -1.70 2.42
CA ALA A 46 -22.52 -2.52 1.94
C ALA A 46 -22.37 -2.81 0.43
N LYS A 47 -22.78 -4.00 -0.02
CA LYS A 47 -22.71 -4.36 -1.46
C LYS A 47 -23.46 -3.38 -2.36
N SER A 48 -24.61 -2.88 -1.90
CA SER A 48 -25.40 -1.85 -2.60
C SER A 48 -24.60 -0.56 -2.74
N GLU A 49 -24.01 -0.04 -1.65
CA GLU A 49 -23.19 1.18 -1.70
C GLU A 49 -21.97 1.01 -2.63
N ILE A 50 -21.28 -0.14 -2.58
CA ILE A 50 -20.19 -0.42 -3.50
C ILE A 50 -20.68 -0.40 -4.94
N ARG A 51 -21.81 -1.05 -5.23
CA ARG A 51 -22.38 -1.10 -6.57
C ARG A 51 -22.76 0.30 -7.06
N ASP A 52 -23.46 1.07 -6.24
CA ASP A 52 -23.93 2.41 -6.59
C ASP A 52 -22.75 3.36 -6.84
N ARG A 53 -21.65 3.17 -6.11
CA ARG A 53 -20.44 3.99 -6.28
C ARG A 53 -19.63 3.61 -7.52
N LEU A 54 -19.48 2.32 -7.80
CA LEU A 54 -18.68 1.83 -8.93
C LEU A 54 -19.47 1.83 -10.24
N TRP A 55 -20.79 1.63 -10.19
CA TRP A 55 -21.69 1.52 -11.35
C TRP A 55 -22.95 2.39 -11.18
N PRO A 56 -22.82 3.72 -11.00
CA PRO A 56 -23.95 4.61 -10.67
C PRO A 56 -25.08 4.66 -11.71
N ARG A 57 -24.85 4.13 -12.91
CA ARG A 57 -25.81 4.14 -14.03
C ARG A 57 -25.83 2.81 -14.79
N THR A 58 -25.44 1.71 -14.14
CA THR A 58 -25.37 0.40 -14.79
C THR A 58 -25.90 -0.67 -13.85
N PHE A 59 -26.88 -1.42 -14.31
CA PHE A 59 -27.31 -2.64 -13.62
C PHE A 59 -26.25 -3.71 -13.82
N VAL A 60 -25.57 -4.08 -12.73
CA VAL A 60 -24.63 -5.19 -12.70
C VAL A 60 -25.12 -6.26 -11.73
N SER A 61 -24.83 -7.52 -12.07
CA SER A 61 -25.19 -8.65 -11.21
C SER A 61 -24.33 -8.66 -9.93
N GLU A 62 -24.79 -9.37 -8.90
CA GLU A 62 -23.99 -9.65 -7.70
C GLU A 62 -22.67 -10.37 -8.02
N SER A 63 -22.65 -11.17 -9.09
CA SER A 63 -21.46 -11.89 -9.54
C SER A 63 -20.36 -10.91 -9.98
N ASN A 64 -20.71 -9.81 -10.64
CA ASN A 64 -19.72 -8.80 -11.07
C ASN A 64 -18.93 -8.21 -9.90
N LEU A 65 -19.60 -7.92 -8.77
CA LEU A 65 -18.91 -7.44 -7.56
C LEU A 65 -18.03 -8.54 -6.96
N THR A 66 -18.50 -9.79 -6.98
CA THR A 66 -17.76 -10.94 -6.45
C THR A 66 -16.50 -11.20 -7.27
N ASP A 67 -16.60 -11.15 -8.60
CA ASP A 67 -15.47 -11.31 -9.53
C ASP A 67 -14.46 -10.18 -9.35
N LEU A 68 -14.94 -8.94 -9.19
CA LEU A 68 -14.07 -7.79 -8.96
C LEU A 68 -13.30 -7.91 -7.63
N VAL A 69 -13.97 -8.36 -6.56
CA VAL A 69 -13.30 -8.65 -5.29
C VAL A 69 -12.28 -9.78 -5.44
N ALA A 70 -12.61 -10.83 -6.19
CA ALA A 70 -11.70 -11.94 -6.45
C ALA A 70 -10.45 -11.48 -7.21
N GLN A 71 -10.60 -10.59 -8.20
CA GLN A 71 -9.50 -9.97 -8.92
C GLN A 71 -8.59 -9.16 -7.98
N VAL A 72 -9.17 -8.29 -7.14
CA VAL A 72 -8.37 -7.51 -6.19
C VAL A 72 -7.62 -8.44 -5.23
N ARG A 73 -8.28 -9.46 -4.69
CA ARG A 73 -7.63 -10.46 -3.83
C ARG A 73 -6.49 -11.16 -4.54
N HIS A 74 -6.68 -11.57 -5.80
CA HIS A 74 -5.63 -12.21 -6.58
C HIS A 74 -4.41 -11.30 -6.74
N THR A 75 -4.60 -10.04 -7.12
CA THR A 75 -3.49 -9.06 -7.26
C THR A 75 -2.77 -8.80 -5.93
N LEU A 76 -3.49 -8.83 -4.81
CA LEU A 76 -2.91 -8.65 -3.47
C LEU A 76 -2.30 -9.92 -2.88
N GLY A 77 -2.43 -11.08 -3.54
CA GLY A 77 -2.06 -12.37 -2.95
C GLY A 77 -2.90 -12.73 -1.73
N ASP A 78 -4.13 -12.22 -1.65
CA ASP A 78 -5.05 -12.41 -0.53
C ASP A 78 -5.93 -13.66 -0.70
N SER A 79 -6.34 -14.26 0.42
CA SER A 79 -7.19 -15.46 0.42
C SER A 79 -8.54 -15.20 1.07
N PRO A 80 -9.67 -15.60 0.47
CA PRO A 80 -10.97 -15.48 1.12
C PRO A 80 -11.09 -16.34 2.39
N ARG A 81 -10.31 -17.43 2.50
CA ARG A 81 -10.32 -18.32 3.69
C ARG A 81 -9.52 -17.76 4.86
N ARG A 82 -8.52 -16.93 4.57
CA ARG A 82 -7.64 -16.27 5.55
C ARG A 82 -7.34 -14.85 5.07
N PRO A 83 -8.34 -13.94 5.11
CA PRO A 83 -8.20 -12.62 4.50
C PRO A 83 -7.23 -11.76 5.31
N ARG A 84 -6.15 -11.33 4.66
CA ARG A 84 -5.21 -10.35 5.19
C ARG A 84 -5.65 -8.93 4.89
N PHE A 85 -6.26 -8.70 3.72
CA PHE A 85 -6.61 -7.35 3.26
C PHE A 85 -8.12 -7.16 3.16
N ILE A 86 -8.83 -8.01 2.41
CA ILE A 86 -10.27 -7.85 2.16
C ILE A 86 -11.06 -8.94 2.88
N ARG A 87 -11.78 -8.54 3.93
CA ARG A 87 -12.69 -9.42 4.68
C ARG A 87 -14.10 -9.37 4.08
N THR A 88 -14.70 -10.54 3.90
CA THR A 88 -16.12 -10.66 3.56
C THR A 88 -16.97 -10.54 4.83
N VAL A 89 -17.95 -9.63 4.83
CA VAL A 89 -18.99 -9.53 5.86
C VAL A 89 -20.25 -10.19 5.31
N HIS A 90 -20.50 -11.42 5.72
CA HIS A 90 -21.56 -12.26 5.15
C HIS A 90 -22.93 -11.55 5.21
N GLY A 91 -23.68 -11.59 4.10
CA GLY A 91 -24.97 -10.90 3.98
C GLY A 91 -24.91 -9.37 3.83
N PHE A 92 -23.77 -8.72 4.08
CA PHE A 92 -23.65 -7.26 4.10
C PHE A 92 -22.75 -6.70 3.00
N GLY A 93 -21.50 -7.14 2.91
CA GLY A 93 -20.52 -6.54 2.00
C GLY A 93 -19.06 -6.87 2.33
N TYR A 94 -18.19 -5.88 2.19
CA TYR A 94 -16.73 -6.07 2.27
C TYR A 94 -16.08 -4.98 3.13
N ALA A 95 -15.00 -5.34 3.80
CA ALA A 95 -14.21 -4.42 4.61
C ALA A 95 -12.71 -4.58 4.30
N PHE A 96 -11.97 -3.48 4.33
CA PHE A 96 -10.51 -3.52 4.34
C PHE A 96 -10.02 -3.65 5.78
N SER A 97 -9.30 -4.73 6.10
CA SER A 97 -8.95 -5.09 7.49
C SER A 97 -7.46 -4.93 7.83
N ALA A 98 -6.60 -4.66 6.84
CA ALA A 98 -5.21 -4.34 7.12
C ALA A 98 -5.07 -2.89 7.59
N GLU A 99 -4.06 -2.65 8.43
CA GLU A 99 -3.61 -1.29 8.71
C GLU A 99 -3.11 -0.63 7.42
N ALA A 100 -3.49 0.63 7.23
CA ALA A 100 -2.96 1.44 6.16
C ALA A 100 -2.71 2.86 6.66
N TRP A 101 -1.65 3.47 6.17
CA TRP A 101 -1.23 4.82 6.54
C TRP A 101 -0.93 5.64 5.29
N GLU A 102 -1.07 6.96 5.40
CA GLU A 102 -0.65 7.85 4.34
C GLU A 102 0.87 7.97 4.35
N GLU A 103 1.49 7.68 3.20
CA GLU A 103 2.88 8.06 2.97
C GLU A 103 2.90 9.58 2.90
N ARG A 104 3.43 10.22 3.94
CA ARG A 104 3.72 11.65 3.89
C ARG A 104 4.63 11.87 2.70
N ALA A 105 4.19 12.70 1.77
CA ALA A 105 4.97 13.06 0.60
C ALA A 105 6.30 13.68 1.04
N THR A 106 7.36 12.88 1.13
CA THR A 106 8.70 13.40 0.88
C THR A 106 8.73 13.78 -0.59
N ALA A 107 9.08 15.03 -0.88
CA ALA A 107 9.20 15.59 -2.22
C ALA A 107 9.84 14.60 -3.22
N PRO A 108 9.44 14.61 -4.50
CA PRO A 108 9.94 13.67 -5.49
C PRO A 108 11.45 13.87 -5.65
N GLY A 109 12.22 12.88 -5.21
CA GLY A 109 13.69 12.96 -5.20
C GLY A 109 14.41 11.99 -4.27
N ARG A 110 13.72 11.30 -3.35
CA ARG A 110 14.38 10.29 -2.53
C ARG A 110 14.37 8.93 -3.20
N ARG A 111 15.47 8.66 -3.91
CA ARG A 111 15.96 7.29 -4.11
C ARG A 111 15.90 6.58 -2.76
N HIS A 112 15.28 5.40 -2.78
CA HIS A 112 15.22 4.45 -1.69
C HIS A 112 16.57 4.40 -0.96
N LEU A 113 16.57 4.55 0.36
CA LEU A 113 17.80 4.60 1.12
C LEU A 113 18.47 3.23 1.13
N SER A 114 19.60 3.14 0.42
CA SER A 114 20.35 1.90 0.21
C SER A 114 21.59 1.78 1.11
N ALA A 115 21.87 2.75 1.99
CA ALA A 115 23.10 2.76 2.79
C ALA A 115 22.84 2.55 4.29
N ARG A 116 23.64 1.68 4.88
CA ARG A 116 23.75 1.43 6.33
C ARG A 116 25.20 1.60 6.74
N VAL A 117 25.43 2.21 7.89
CA VAL A 117 26.74 2.19 8.55
C VAL A 117 26.74 1.06 9.56
N ILE A 118 27.71 0.16 9.42
CA ILE A 118 27.96 -0.92 10.36
C ILE A 118 29.17 -0.50 11.19
N TRP A 119 28.97 -0.33 12.50
CA TRP A 119 30.04 -0.08 13.44
C TRP A 119 29.92 -1.09 14.58
N ASP A 120 30.89 -2.01 14.63
CA ASP A 120 30.89 -3.12 15.59
C ASP A 120 29.57 -3.92 15.48
N GLN A 121 28.80 -4.07 16.56
CA GLN A 121 27.49 -4.75 16.54
C GLN A 121 26.30 -3.81 16.23
N ARG A 122 26.55 -2.55 15.88
CA ARG A 122 25.51 -1.54 15.65
C ARG A 122 25.31 -1.30 14.16
N THR A 123 24.04 -1.24 13.76
CA THR A 123 23.63 -0.86 12.40
C THR A 123 22.86 0.45 12.48
N ILE A 124 23.38 1.48 11.79
CA ILE A 124 22.76 2.80 11.73
C ILE A 124 22.22 2.99 10.30
N ALA A 125 20.91 3.22 10.18
CA ALA A 125 20.29 3.52 8.90
C ALA A 125 20.57 4.97 8.52
N LEU A 126 21.08 5.20 7.30
CA LEU A 126 21.26 6.55 6.79
C LEU A 126 19.98 7.02 6.10
N GLY A 127 19.62 8.28 6.37
CA GLY A 127 18.57 9.04 5.71
C GLY A 127 19.05 9.65 4.38
N ALA A 128 18.14 10.06 3.51
CA ALA A 128 18.56 10.73 2.27
C ALA A 128 18.89 12.19 2.57
N GLY A 129 19.98 12.71 2.01
CA GLY A 129 20.49 14.03 2.37
C GLY A 129 21.59 13.94 3.41
N GLU A 130 21.79 15.01 4.17
CA GLU A 130 22.89 15.10 5.12
C GLU A 130 22.63 14.24 6.36
N ASN A 131 23.58 13.36 6.66
CA ASN A 131 23.61 12.59 7.90
C ASN A 131 24.86 13.01 8.66
N VAL A 132 24.69 13.41 9.92
CA VAL A 132 25.82 13.75 10.79
C VAL A 132 26.25 12.49 11.51
N ILE A 133 27.50 12.07 11.26
CA ILE A 133 28.13 10.88 11.86
C ILE A 133 29.38 11.37 12.58
N GLY A 134 29.48 11.04 13.87
CA GLY A 134 30.43 11.70 14.76
C GLY A 134 29.92 13.07 15.21
N ARG A 135 30.13 13.39 16.48
CA ARG A 135 29.88 14.73 17.05
C ARG A 135 31.09 15.26 17.82
N ASP A 136 32.18 14.52 17.75
CA ASP A 136 33.41 14.73 18.51
C ASP A 136 34.56 14.84 17.51
N GLU A 137 35.54 15.66 17.83
CA GLU A 137 36.65 16.03 16.92
C GLU A 137 37.58 14.86 16.60
N ASP A 138 37.57 13.83 17.44
CA ASP A 138 38.38 12.62 17.31
C ASP A 138 37.69 11.46 16.57
N VAL A 139 36.48 11.66 16.02
CA VAL A 139 35.73 10.59 15.34
C VAL A 139 36.09 10.50 13.86
N ALA A 140 36.79 9.43 13.47
CA ALA A 140 37.11 9.12 12.08
C ALA A 140 36.09 8.16 11.45
N VAL A 141 35.52 8.53 10.30
CA VAL A 141 34.75 7.62 9.44
C VAL A 141 35.66 7.14 8.31
N ARG A 142 35.95 5.84 8.26
CA ARG A 142 36.70 5.21 7.16
C ARG A 142 35.72 4.67 6.13
N ILE A 143 35.88 5.10 4.88
CA ILE A 143 35.13 4.59 3.73
C ILE A 143 36.10 3.74 2.92
N ASP A 144 36.05 2.42 3.10
CA ASP A 144 36.80 1.50 2.27
C ASP A 144 36.01 1.29 0.97
N ALA A 145 36.45 1.96 -0.11
CA ALA A 145 36.02 1.66 -1.47
C ALA A 145 37.00 0.64 -2.09
N PRO A 146 36.53 -0.35 -2.87
CA PRO A 146 37.42 -1.14 -3.72
C PRO A 146 38.07 -0.28 -4.82
#